data_AF-A0A0C3CZ00-F1
#
_entry.id   AF-A0A0C3CZ00-F1
#
_cell.length_a   1.000
_cell.length_b   1.000
_cell.length_c   1.000
_cell.angle_alpha   90.00
_cell.angle_beta   90.00
_cell.angle_gamma   90.00
#
_symmetry.space_group_name_H-M   'P 1'
#
loop_
_entity.id
_entity.type
_entity.pdbx_description
1 polymer ?
#
loop_
_entity_poly.entity_id
_entity_poly.type
_entity_poly.pdbx_seq_one_letter_code
_entity_poly.pdbx_strand_id
1 'polypeptide(L)'
;MSWSILTAVLLVLQATVLAVFPRLLLFLIQSPTGQLTPLESFLALHFALFLFAVALAILLNVPSPKPPLPSTVDSPATQPLLYPLTIATNISALLAWNTHDIGSLSSIFFCLSFTIGIWGLWEITFANSTAISKTTGADKHTSAFIFGNKAAASSQKKRLKK
;
A
#
# COMPACT_ATOMS: atom_id res chain seq x y z
N MET A 1 11.07 14.47 -10.26
CA MET A 1 11.64 13.37 -9.44
C MET A 1 12.13 13.84 -8.08
N SER A 2 12.94 14.91 -7.99
CA SER A 2 13.54 15.35 -6.71
C SER A 2 12.52 15.75 -5.63
N TRP A 3 11.40 16.39 -6.00
CA TRP A 3 10.37 16.81 -5.04
C TRP A 3 9.66 15.63 -4.33
N SER A 4 9.32 14.57 -5.06
CA SER A 4 8.67 13.39 -4.47
C SER A 4 9.58 12.65 -3.49
N ILE A 5 10.87 12.56 -3.82
CA ILE A 5 11.89 11.95 -2.94
C ILE A 5 12.07 12.82 -1.69
N LEU A 6 12.19 14.14 -1.84
CA LEU A 6 12.29 15.07 -0.71
C LEU A 6 11.08 14.93 0.23
N THR A 7 9.87 14.92 -0.31
CA THR A 7 8.65 14.74 0.49
C THR A 7 8.63 13.40 1.21
N ALA A 8 9.03 12.31 0.54
CA ALA A 8 9.12 10.99 1.17
C ALA A 8 10.13 10.98 2.33
N VAL A 9 11.30 11.59 2.16
CA VAL A 9 12.32 11.72 3.22
C VAL A 9 11.79 12.52 4.40
N LEU A 10 11.11 13.65 4.16
CA LEU A 10 10.51 14.46 5.22
C LEU A 10 9.43 13.69 5.99
N LEU A 11 8.59 12.93 5.30
CA LEU A 11 7.55 12.10 5.93
C LEU A 11 8.15 10.96 6.76
N VAL A 12 9.22 10.31 6.29
CA VAL A 12 9.93 9.28 7.06
C VAL A 12 10.60 9.88 8.29
N LEU A 13 11.23 11.05 8.15
CA LEU A 13 11.84 11.75 9.27
C LEU A 13 10.78 12.07 10.34
N GLN A 14 9.65 12.64 9.92
CA GLN A 14 8.54 12.96 10.80
C GLN A 14 7.97 11.71 11.49
N ALA A 15 7.75 10.63 10.74
CA ALA A 15 7.28 9.35 11.28
C ALA A 15 8.28 8.78 12.32
N THR A 16 9.57 8.85 12.04
CA THR A 16 10.63 8.35 12.94
C THR A 16 10.67 9.15 14.24
N VAL A 17 10.56 10.48 14.16
CA VAL A 17 10.50 11.35 15.34
C VAL A 17 9.30 11.01 16.21
N LEU A 18 8.11 10.82 15.61
CA LEU A 18 6.89 10.44 16.34
C LEU A 18 6.97 9.04 16.95
N ALA A 19 7.55 8.07 16.25
CA ALA A 19 7.63 6.68 16.72
C ALA A 19 8.67 6.49 17.84
N VAL A 20 9.86 7.11 17.71
CA VAL A 20 10.97 6.92 18.65
C VAL A 20 10.94 7.94 19.78
N PHE A 21 10.55 9.18 19.48
CA PHE A 21 10.59 10.29 20.43
C PHE A 21 9.24 11.02 20.52
N PRO A 22 8.13 10.34 20.88
CA PRO A 22 6.84 11.00 21.04
C PRO A 22 6.87 12.09 22.13
N ARG A 23 7.83 12.00 23.08
CA ARG A 23 8.12 13.01 24.11
C ARG A 23 8.66 14.33 23.56
N LEU A 24 9.22 14.37 22.36
CA LEU A 24 9.65 15.64 21.76
C LEU A 24 8.46 16.58 21.51
N LEU A 25 7.27 16.05 21.24
CA LEU A 25 6.06 16.88 21.12
C LEU A 25 5.74 17.59 22.45
N LEU A 26 5.89 16.89 23.57
CA LEU A 26 5.67 17.47 24.89
C LEU A 26 6.70 18.55 25.23
N PHE A 27 7.95 18.34 24.82
CA PHE A 27 9.00 19.34 24.97
C PHE A 27 8.68 20.61 24.16
N LEU A 28 8.25 20.45 22.90
CA LEU A 28 7.90 21.58 22.03
C LEU A 28 6.70 22.38 22.53
N ILE A 29 5.72 21.73 23.15
CA ILE A 29 4.53 22.39 23.69
C ILE A 29 4.70 22.85 25.15
N GLN A 30 5.89 22.68 25.73
CA GLN A 30 6.20 23.03 27.13
C GLN A 30 5.16 22.45 28.11
N SER A 31 4.82 21.17 27.95
CA SER A 31 3.79 20.53 28.78
C SER A 31 4.19 20.53 30.26
N PRO A 32 3.31 20.99 31.17
CA PRO A 32 3.63 21.12 32.60
C PRO A 32 3.81 19.76 33.29
N THR A 33 3.27 18.68 32.75
CA THR A 33 3.32 17.34 33.35
C THR A 33 4.53 16.52 32.89
N GLY A 34 5.15 16.87 31.76
CA GLY A 34 6.32 16.15 31.20
C GLY A 34 6.10 14.67 30.86
N GLN A 35 4.87 14.16 30.98
CA GLN A 35 4.50 12.76 30.76
C GLN A 35 3.46 12.65 29.66
N LEU A 36 3.61 11.67 28.77
CA LEU A 36 2.58 11.39 27.76
C LEU A 36 1.41 10.69 28.41
N THR A 37 0.22 11.12 28.01
CA THR A 37 -0.97 10.32 28.25
C THR A 37 -0.92 9.05 27.39
N PRO A 38 -1.53 7.95 27.85
CA PRO A 38 -1.61 6.71 27.06
C PRO A 38 -2.26 6.93 25.69
N LEU A 39 -3.23 7.85 25.62
CA LEU A 39 -3.92 8.22 24.39
C LEU A 39 -2.98 8.92 23.39
N GLU A 40 -2.17 9.89 23.85
CA GLU A 40 -1.20 10.59 22.99
C GLU A 40 -0.15 9.64 22.46
N SER A 41 0.39 8.76 23.31
CA SER A 41 1.40 7.77 22.90
C SER A 41 0.83 6.82 21.85
N PHE A 42 -0.41 6.37 22.03
CA PHE A 42 -1.10 5.54 21.06
C PHE A 42 -1.31 6.26 19.74
N LEU A 43 -1.89 7.46 19.76
CA LEU A 43 -2.17 8.20 18.55
C LEU A 43 -0.88 8.54 17.78
N ALA A 44 0.18 8.94 18.48
CA ALA A 44 1.48 9.24 17.89
C ALA A 44 2.07 8.03 17.15
N LEU A 45 2.01 6.84 17.76
CA LEU A 45 2.51 5.61 17.16
C LEU A 45 1.73 5.22 15.90
N HIS A 46 0.40 5.22 15.98
CA HIS A 46 -0.45 4.83 14.86
C HIS A 46 -0.35 5.84 13.72
N PHE A 47 -0.27 7.14 14.03
CA PHE A 47 -0.05 8.19 13.05
C PHE A 47 1.31 8.08 12.37
N ALA A 48 2.37 7.73 13.12
CA ALA A 48 3.70 7.47 12.54
C ALA A 48 3.67 6.32 11.53
N LEU A 49 2.97 5.22 11.84
CA LEU A 49 2.80 4.10 10.91
C LEU A 49 2.12 4.50 9.61
N PHE A 50 1.06 5.32 9.68
CA PHE A 50 0.37 5.80 8.48
C PHE A 50 1.23 6.78 7.66
N LEU A 51 1.97 7.67 8.31
CA LEU A 51 2.93 8.55 7.61
C LEU A 51 4.01 7.74 6.88
N PHE A 52 4.51 6.68 7.51
CA PHE A 52 5.46 5.77 6.88
C PHE A 52 4.87 5.06 5.66
N ALA A 53 3.61 4.63 5.76
CA ALA A 53 2.87 4.03 4.64
C ALA A 53 2.74 5.00 3.46
N VAL A 54 2.39 6.26 3.72
CA VAL A 54 2.29 7.30 2.68
C VAL A 54 3.66 7.57 2.06
N ALA A 55 4.73 7.63 2.86
CA ALA A 55 6.08 7.82 2.34
C ALA A 55 6.50 6.68 1.41
N LEU A 56 6.22 5.43 1.79
CA LEU A 56 6.44 4.26 0.93
C LEU A 56 5.61 4.33 -0.35
N ALA A 57 4.33 4.70 -0.26
CA ALA A 57 3.48 4.85 -1.44
C ALA A 57 4.05 5.86 -2.44
N ILE A 58 4.57 6.99 -1.95
CA ILE A 58 5.23 8.00 -2.78
C ILE A 58 6.49 7.44 -3.43
N LEU A 59 7.34 6.74 -2.65
CA LEU A 59 8.60 6.18 -3.14
C LEU A 59 8.38 5.12 -4.23
N LEU A 60 7.37 4.26 -4.04
CA LEU A 60 7.02 3.20 -4.97
C LEU A 60 6.37 3.73 -6.27
N ASN A 61 5.81 4.93 -6.25
CA ASN A 61 5.12 5.52 -7.40
C ASN A 61 5.85 6.68 -8.06
N VAL A 62 7.13 6.91 -7.73
CA VAL A 62 7.93 7.91 -8.44
C VAL A 62 7.91 7.57 -9.93
N PRO A 63 7.39 8.45 -10.81
CA PRO A 63 7.29 8.15 -12.23
C PRO A 63 8.69 7.94 -12.81
N SER A 64 9.04 6.71 -13.19
CA SER A 64 10.26 6.44 -13.96
C SER A 64 10.13 7.10 -15.34
N PRO A 65 11.21 7.68 -15.92
CA PRO A 65 11.16 8.15 -17.30
C PRO A 65 10.66 7.01 -18.19
N LYS A 66 9.58 7.27 -18.93
CA LYS A 66 9.02 6.29 -19.86
C LYS A 66 10.10 5.94 -20.89
N PRO A 67 10.34 4.65 -21.19
CA PRO A 67 11.23 4.29 -22.28
C PRO A 67 10.71 4.92 -23.59
N PRO A 68 11.59 5.28 -24.53
CA PRO A 68 11.22 5.95 -25.77
C PRO A 68 10.34 5.10 -26.71
N LEU A 69 10.14 3.82 -26.38
CA LEU A 69 9.34 2.88 -27.15
C LEU A 69 7.97 2.69 -26.49
N PRO A 70 6.86 2.70 -27.26
CA PRO A 70 5.55 2.39 -26.74
C PRO A 70 5.54 0.93 -26.26
N SER A 71 5.55 0.73 -24.95
CA SER A 71 5.35 -0.58 -24.35
C SER A 71 3.90 -1.01 -24.57
N THR A 72 3.66 -2.03 -25.40
CA THR A 72 2.34 -2.65 -25.66
C THR A 72 1.79 -3.45 -24.46
N VAL A 73 2.45 -3.34 -23.31
CA VAL A 73 1.99 -3.91 -22.05
C VAL A 73 1.36 -2.75 -21.29
N ASP A 74 0.04 -2.65 -21.36
CA ASP A 74 -0.71 -1.88 -20.37
C ASP A 74 -0.43 -2.51 -19.01
N SER A 75 0.61 -2.02 -18.33
CA SER A 75 0.87 -2.40 -16.94
C SER A 75 -0.39 -2.08 -16.17
N PRO A 76 -0.99 -3.05 -15.46
CA PRO A 76 -2.21 -2.81 -14.71
C PRO A 76 -1.98 -1.62 -13.78
N ALA A 77 -2.97 -0.72 -13.72
CA ALA A 77 -2.95 0.47 -12.87
C ALA A 77 -2.75 0.01 -11.42
N THR A 78 -1.49 -0.06 -11.00
CA THR A 78 -1.12 -0.54 -9.68
C THR A 78 -1.41 0.62 -8.74
N GLN A 79 -2.45 0.49 -7.93
CA GLN A 79 -2.80 1.49 -6.94
C GLN A 79 -1.61 1.68 -5.98
N PRO A 80 -0.91 2.83 -5.98
CA PRO A 80 0.32 3.04 -5.23
C PRO A 80 0.21 2.76 -3.74
N LEU A 81 -0.95 3.14 -3.21
CA LEU A 81 -1.19 3.19 -1.79
C LEU A 81 -1.66 1.83 -1.25
N LEU A 82 -2.13 0.94 -2.13
CA LEU A 82 -2.79 -0.30 -1.72
C LEU A 82 -1.88 -1.20 -0.87
N TYR A 83 -0.68 -1.48 -1.36
CA TYR A 83 0.31 -2.29 -0.65
C TYR A 83 0.75 -1.65 0.68
N PRO A 84 1.31 -0.43 0.71
CA PRO A 84 1.81 0.14 1.96
C PRO A 84 0.70 0.42 2.96
N LEU A 85 -0.50 0.84 2.52
CA LEU A 85 -1.63 1.07 3.42
C LEU A 85 -2.11 -0.24 4.04
N THR A 86 -2.25 -1.32 3.25
CA THR A 86 -2.70 -2.63 3.75
C THR A 86 -1.72 -3.17 4.79
N ILE A 87 -0.42 -3.04 4.56
CA ILE A 87 0.60 -3.46 5.53
C ILE A 87 0.49 -2.63 6.81
N ALA A 88 0.39 -1.31 6.68
CA ALA A 88 0.31 -0.41 7.82
C ALA A 88 -0.96 -0.63 8.65
N THR A 89 -2.14 -0.80 8.03
CA THR A 89 -3.41 -1.06 8.74
C THR A 89 -3.40 -2.39 9.49
N ASN A 90 -2.79 -3.44 8.92
CA ASN A 90 -2.65 -4.73 9.60
C ASN A 90 -1.68 -4.66 10.80
N ILE A 91 -0.53 -4.02 10.64
CA ILE A 91 0.43 -3.82 11.74
C ILE A 91 -0.21 -2.97 12.85
N SER A 92 -0.87 -1.88 12.46
CA SER A 92 -1.61 -0.96 13.31
C SER A 92 -2.73 -1.67 14.09
N ALA A 93 -3.47 -2.57 13.45
CA ALA A 93 -4.45 -3.41 14.12
C ALA A 93 -3.80 -4.33 15.19
N LEU A 94 -2.73 -5.04 14.85
CA LEU A 94 -2.05 -5.94 15.80
C LEU A 94 -1.50 -5.19 17.02
N LEU A 95 -0.95 -3.99 16.82
CA LEU A 95 -0.48 -3.12 17.89
C LEU A 95 -1.61 -2.62 18.78
N ALA A 96 -2.74 -2.22 18.18
CA ALA A 96 -3.93 -1.84 18.94
C ALA A 96 -4.46 -3.01 19.79
N TRP A 97 -4.50 -4.22 19.24
CA TRP A 97 -4.90 -5.40 20.00
C TRP A 97 -4.02 -5.65 21.23
N ASN A 98 -2.72 -5.38 21.14
CA ASN A 98 -1.78 -5.55 22.25
C ASN A 98 -1.82 -4.41 23.29
N THR A 99 -2.44 -3.27 22.95
CA THR A 99 -2.50 -2.11 23.84
C THR A 99 -3.76 -2.15 24.70
N HIS A 100 -3.58 -2.26 26.02
CA HIS A 100 -4.69 -2.30 26.99
C HIS A 100 -4.94 -0.99 27.74
N ASP A 101 -4.03 -0.01 27.63
CA ASP A 101 -4.02 1.19 28.47
C ASP A 101 -5.16 2.19 28.19
N ILE A 102 -5.92 1.99 27.11
CA ILE A 102 -6.88 2.98 26.56
C ILE A 102 -8.30 2.39 26.49
N GLY A 103 -8.51 1.22 27.09
CA GLY A 103 -9.80 0.56 27.20
C GLY A 103 -10.44 0.26 25.83
N SER A 104 -11.73 0.57 25.71
CA SER A 104 -12.56 0.22 24.54
C SER A 104 -12.15 0.90 23.23
N LEU A 105 -11.44 2.04 23.30
CA LEU A 105 -10.95 2.75 22.12
C LEU A 105 -10.01 1.86 21.30
N SER A 106 -9.13 1.12 21.98
CA SER A 106 -8.16 0.23 21.34
C SER A 106 -8.87 -0.89 20.57
N SER A 107 -9.93 -1.46 21.16
CA SER A 107 -10.73 -2.52 20.53
C SER A 107 -11.51 -2.01 19.30
N ILE A 108 -12.09 -0.82 19.37
CA ILE A 108 -12.80 -0.22 18.22
C ILE A 108 -11.80 0.06 17.08
N PHE A 109 -10.66 0.66 17.42
CA PHE A 109 -9.62 0.97 16.45
C PHE A 109 -9.05 -0.30 15.80
N PHE A 110 -8.85 -1.37 16.58
CA PHE A 110 -8.49 -2.70 16.09
C PHE A 110 -9.51 -3.22 15.07
N CYS A 111 -10.80 -3.27 15.42
CA CYS A 111 -11.84 -3.80 14.53
C CYS A 111 -11.91 -3.05 13.20
N LEU A 112 -11.82 -1.71 13.24
CA LEU A 112 -11.85 -0.89 12.03
C LEU A 112 -10.61 -1.12 11.17
N SER A 113 -9.41 -1.04 11.77
CA SER A 113 -8.15 -1.20 11.05
C SER A 113 -8.00 -2.61 10.48
N PHE A 114 -8.45 -3.63 11.21
CA PHE A 114 -8.43 -5.02 10.77
C PHE A 114 -9.38 -5.27 9.60
N THR A 115 -10.58 -4.70 9.64
CA THR A 115 -11.54 -4.80 8.51
C THR A 115 -10.96 -4.18 7.24
N ILE A 116 -10.36 -3.00 7.35
CA ILE A 116 -9.69 -2.34 6.22
C ILE A 116 -8.49 -3.18 5.75
N GLY A 117 -7.71 -3.74 6.68
CA GLY A 117 -6.56 -4.59 6.37
C GLY A 117 -6.92 -5.87 5.64
N ILE A 118 -7.98 -6.57 6.06
CA ILE A 118 -8.50 -7.77 5.38
C ILE A 118 -9.01 -7.40 3.98
N TRP A 119 -9.75 -6.30 3.87
CA TRP A 119 -10.25 -5.84 2.57
C TRP A 119 -9.11 -5.51 1.59
N GLY A 120 -8.06 -4.84 2.08
CA GLY A 120 -6.86 -4.58 1.30
C GLY A 120 -6.12 -5.85 0.89
N LEU A 121 -6.02 -6.85 1.77
CA LEU A 121 -5.42 -8.16 1.44
C LEU A 121 -6.22 -8.90 0.37
N TRP A 122 -7.55 -8.82 0.47
CA TRP A 122 -8.45 -9.36 -0.55
C TRP A 122 -8.19 -8.68 -1.90
N GLU A 123 -8.15 -7.36 -1.94
CA GLU A 123 -7.87 -6.61 -3.17
C GLU A 123 -6.48 -6.96 -3.74
N ILE A 124 -5.43 -7.03 -2.93
CA ILE A 124 -4.09 -7.43 -3.40
C ILE A 124 -4.10 -8.83 -4.02
N THR A 125 -4.83 -9.77 -3.43
CA THR A 125 -4.87 -11.17 -3.88
C THR A 125 -5.69 -11.34 -5.16
N PHE A 126 -6.80 -10.62 -5.29
CA PHE A 126 -7.79 -10.86 -6.34
C PHE A 126 -7.86 -9.76 -7.42
N ALA A 127 -7.35 -8.55 -7.17
CA ALA A 127 -7.46 -7.45 -8.14
C ALA A 127 -6.60 -7.66 -9.39
N ASN A 128 -5.50 -8.43 -9.29
CA ASN A 128 -4.58 -8.64 -10.40
C ASN A 128 -4.79 -9.99 -11.12
N SER A 129 -6.04 -10.39 -11.31
CA SER A 129 -6.38 -11.52 -12.19
C SER A 129 -6.13 -11.12 -13.65
N THR A 130 -4.88 -11.17 -14.09
CA THR A 130 -4.54 -10.85 -15.48
C THR A 130 -5.07 -11.96 -16.38
N ALA A 131 -6.11 -11.64 -17.15
CA ALA A 131 -6.57 -12.48 -18.23
C ALA A 131 -5.64 -12.45 -19.45
N ILE A 132 -4.46 -11.83 -19.38
CA ILE A 132 -3.49 -11.85 -20.49
C ILE A 132 -2.56 -13.06 -20.33
N SER A 133 -2.34 -13.78 -21.43
CA SER A 133 -1.43 -14.93 -21.49
C SER A 133 0.03 -14.49 -21.42
N LYS A 134 0.76 -14.92 -20.39
CA LYS A 134 2.21 -14.66 -20.23
C LYS A 134 3.05 -15.22 -21.40
N THR A 135 2.56 -16.25 -22.09
CA THR A 135 3.28 -16.93 -23.16
C THR A 135 3.03 -16.30 -24.54
N THR A 136 1.86 -15.68 -24.76
CA THR A 136 1.45 -15.20 -26.08
C THR A 136 1.14 -13.71 -26.12
N GLY A 137 0.97 -13.05 -24.97
CA GLY A 137 0.50 -11.67 -24.89
C GLY A 137 -0.97 -11.46 -25.27
N ALA A 138 -1.67 -12.52 -25.71
CA ALA A 138 -3.09 -12.45 -26.04
C ALA A 138 -3.98 -12.46 -24.80
N ASP A 139 -5.08 -11.73 -24.91
CA ASP A 139 -6.20 -11.76 -23.98
C ASP A 139 -6.89 -13.14 -23.99
N LYS A 140 -7.01 -13.76 -22.83
CA LYS A 140 -7.63 -15.07 -22.59
C LYS A 140 -9.16 -14.99 -22.56
N HIS A 141 -9.75 -13.81 -22.46
CA HIS A 141 -11.20 -13.63 -22.67
C HIS A 141 -11.59 -13.81 -24.14
N THR A 142 -10.62 -13.68 -25.05
CA THR A 142 -10.84 -13.92 -26.47
C THR A 142 -10.64 -15.41 -26.79
N SER A 143 -11.74 -16.11 -27.01
CA SER A 143 -11.71 -17.53 -27.39
C SER A 143 -11.69 -17.68 -28.93
N ALA A 144 -10.94 -18.68 -29.43
CA ALA A 144 -11.03 -19.13 -30.82
C ALA A 144 -12.11 -20.21 -31.03
N PHE A 145 -12.77 -20.63 -29.94
CA PHE A 145 -13.75 -21.70 -29.97
C PHE A 145 -14.97 -21.23 -30.76
N ILE A 146 -15.42 -22.05 -31.73
CA ILE A 146 -16.55 -21.81 -32.64
C ILE A 146 -16.32 -20.72 -33.69
N PHE A 147 -15.73 -19.57 -33.35
CA PHE A 147 -15.66 -18.41 -34.26
C PHE A 147 -14.27 -18.12 -34.86
N GLY A 148 -13.25 -18.92 -34.55
CA GLY A 148 -11.96 -18.84 -35.25
C GLY A 148 -11.21 -17.52 -35.06
N ASN A 149 -11.33 -16.88 -33.90
CA ASN A 149 -10.66 -15.61 -33.62
C ASN A 149 -9.12 -15.75 -33.72
N LYS A 150 -8.51 -14.95 -34.61
CA LYS A 150 -7.06 -14.92 -34.83
C LYS A 150 -6.29 -14.22 -33.69
N ALA A 151 -6.96 -13.36 -32.93
CA ALA A 151 -6.38 -12.68 -31.77
C ALA A 151 -6.35 -13.55 -30.50
N ALA A 152 -7.06 -14.69 -30.50
CA ALA A 152 -7.13 -15.59 -29.34
C ALA A 152 -5.77 -16.21 -28.97
N ALA A 153 -5.57 -16.44 -27.67
CA ALA A 153 -4.34 -17.01 -27.15
C ALA A 153 -4.00 -18.39 -27.74
N SER A 154 -4.99 -19.23 -28.03
CA SER A 154 -4.77 -20.55 -28.65
C SER A 154 -4.26 -20.44 -30.09
N SER A 155 -4.82 -19.51 -30.88
CA SER A 155 -4.42 -19.24 -32.25
C SER A 155 -2.99 -18.71 -32.33
N GLN A 156 -2.64 -17.76 -31.46
CA GLN A 156 -1.27 -17.24 -31.38
C GLN A 156 -0.27 -18.28 -30.88
N LYS A 157 -0.62 -19.08 -29.86
CA LYS A 157 0.22 -20.18 -29.36
C LYS A 157 0.51 -21.21 -30.45
N LYS A 158 -0.46 -21.49 -31.33
CA LYS A 158 -0.29 -22.40 -32.47
C LYS A 158 0.62 -21.81 -33.55
N ARG A 159 0.57 -20.48 -33.78
CA ARG A 159 1.49 -19.79 -34.72
C ARG A 159 2.93 -19.78 -34.21
N LEU A 160 3.15 -19.58 -32.91
CA LEU A 160 4.50 -19.55 -32.32
C LEU A 160 5.20 -20.92 -32.30
N LYS A 161 4.44 -22.03 -32.40
CA LYS A 161 4.99 -23.39 -32.48
C LYS A 161 5.34 -23.82 -33.92
N LYS A 162 5.01 -23.01 -34.91
CA LYS A 162 5.31 -23.25 -36.33
C LYS A 162 6.54 -22.45 -36.71
#